data_AF-A0A812NBR8-F1
#
_entry.id   AF-A0A812NBR8-F1
#
_cell.length_a   1.000
_cell.length_b   1.000
_cell.length_c   1.000
_cell.angle_alpha   90.00
_cell.angle_beta   90.00
_cell.angle_gamma   90.00
#
_symmetry.space_group_name_H-M   'P 1'
#
loop_
_entity.id
_entity.type
_entity.pdbx_description
1 polymer ?
#
loop_
_entity_poly.entity_id
_entity_poly.type
_entity_poly.pdbx_seq_one_letter_code
_entity_poly.pdbx_strand_id
1 'polypeptide(L)'
;IVDHMLGLMARCAGSKGNECESLHKLIHNNGKALPVTVGTVDTRVLVLTGKPRVETVGWPVLFLSAWAQQLFSTGGKVLLGGHTLDNPRRFRKMFTTFWDRFQHVRPDLDIYRRTDRDMGMCIPIALHGDEGRGKLRRPVMVLSFQPIISHKGPHFINSSGHSFTTRLLYTLIPSQVYYKRHTLDMLHQGMVDDMLALYNDGFTVEWKAHSYKFYFIPVYLKGDWPYIRSAAHLMTGFSSRKKCHLCPAAVLIPFSVACSESCKFYKFNLLAIGNLEATSDAGLVQRGANFLHQNISKGRRSWRCV
;
A
#
# COMPACT_ATOMS: atom_id res chain seq x y z
N ILE A 1 20.20 16.54 -17.51
CA ILE A 1 19.89 15.72 -18.70
C ILE A 1 18.61 14.97 -18.38
N VAL A 2 17.48 15.35 -19.00
CA VAL A 2 16.23 14.57 -18.88
C VAL A 2 16.40 13.32 -19.75
N ASP A 3 16.07 12.15 -19.22
CA ASP A 3 16.08 10.89 -19.99
C ASP A 3 15.30 11.10 -21.31
N HIS A 4 15.95 10.81 -22.44
CA HIS A 4 15.36 10.97 -23.77
C HIS A 4 14.01 10.24 -23.88
N MET A 5 13.87 9.07 -23.24
CA MET A 5 12.62 8.33 -23.20
C MET A 5 11.53 9.04 -22.40
N LEU A 6 11.87 9.71 -21.30
CA LEU A 6 10.89 10.53 -20.57
C LEU A 6 10.41 11.70 -21.43
N GLY A 7 11.30 12.30 -22.24
CA GLY A 7 10.93 13.31 -23.23
C GLY A 7 9.97 12.77 -24.30
N LEU A 8 10.22 11.56 -24.80
CA LEU A 8 9.32 10.87 -25.73
C LEU A 8 7.95 10.55 -25.10
N MET A 9 7.94 10.03 -23.87
CA MET A 9 6.71 9.73 -23.12
C MET A 9 5.88 11.00 -22.85
N ALA A 10 6.55 12.11 -22.51
CA ALA A 10 5.90 13.41 -22.33
C ALA A 10 5.26 13.91 -23.64
N ARG A 11 5.90 13.68 -24.80
CA ARG A 11 5.32 14.00 -26.11
C ARG A 11 4.09 13.16 -26.42
N CYS A 12 4.06 11.88 -26.04
CA CYS A 12 2.87 11.04 -26.18
C CYS A 12 1.68 11.60 -25.37
N ALA A 13 1.92 12.22 -24.21
CA ALA A 13 0.86 12.87 -23.44
C ALA A 13 0.28 14.13 -24.10
N GLY A 14 1.00 14.74 -25.07
CA GLY A 14 0.55 15.93 -25.80
C GLY A 14 -0.29 15.64 -27.05
N SER A 15 -0.38 14.39 -27.50
CA SER A 15 -1.08 14.03 -28.75
C SER A 15 -2.58 13.94 -28.53
N LYS A 16 -3.36 14.97 -28.92
CA LYS A 16 -4.82 15.01 -28.72
C LYS A 16 -5.52 13.75 -29.28
N GLY A 17 -6.03 12.88 -28.40
CA GLY A 17 -6.96 11.79 -28.70
C GLY A 17 -6.39 10.38 -28.70
N ASN A 18 -5.07 10.23 -28.91
CA ASN A 18 -4.37 8.94 -29.05
C ASN A 18 -3.16 8.82 -28.10
N GLU A 19 -3.17 9.53 -26.97
CA GLU A 19 -2.05 9.60 -26.02
C GLU A 19 -1.67 8.21 -25.50
N CYS A 20 -2.67 7.42 -25.08
CA CYS A 20 -2.47 6.08 -24.53
C CYS A 20 -1.92 5.10 -25.58
N GLU A 21 -2.49 5.12 -26.79
CA GLU A 21 -2.05 4.24 -27.88
C GLU A 21 -0.63 4.59 -28.31
N SER A 22 -0.33 5.89 -28.43
CA SER A 22 1.01 6.38 -28.76
C SER A 22 2.02 5.99 -27.67
N LEU A 23 1.65 6.13 -26.39
CA LEU A 23 2.48 5.71 -25.27
C LEU A 23 2.72 4.19 -25.26
N HIS A 24 1.68 3.39 -25.48
CA HIS A 24 1.79 1.93 -25.58
C HIS A 24 2.72 1.52 -26.72
N LYS A 25 2.50 2.06 -27.93
CA LYS A 25 3.38 1.81 -29.09
C LYS A 25 4.82 2.22 -28.78
N LEU A 26 5.03 3.38 -28.17
CA LEU A 26 6.36 3.84 -27.77
C LEU A 26 7.03 2.85 -26.80
N ILE A 27 6.33 2.40 -25.75
CA ILE A 27 6.87 1.46 -24.77
C ILE A 27 7.23 0.12 -25.42
N HIS A 28 6.33 -0.44 -26.23
CA HIS A 28 6.55 -1.73 -26.90
C HIS A 28 7.66 -1.65 -27.95
N ASN A 29 7.64 -0.63 -28.82
CA ASN A 29 8.65 -0.46 -29.88
C ASN A 29 10.06 -0.26 -29.32
N ASN A 30 10.20 0.22 -28.09
CA ASN A 30 11.49 0.45 -27.43
C ASN A 30 11.85 -0.63 -26.40
N GLY A 31 11.09 -1.73 -26.32
CA GLY A 31 11.34 -2.81 -25.36
C GLY A 31 11.35 -2.34 -23.91
N LYS A 32 10.54 -1.33 -23.57
CA LYS A 32 10.47 -0.75 -22.22
C LYS A 32 9.38 -1.38 -21.35
N ALA A 33 8.72 -2.44 -21.83
CA ALA A 33 7.83 -3.25 -21.02
C ALA A 33 8.66 -4.12 -20.06
N LEU A 34 8.29 -4.11 -18.78
CA LEU A 34 8.84 -5.03 -17.81
C LEU A 34 8.00 -6.32 -17.79
N PRO A 35 8.60 -7.51 -17.92
CA PRO A 35 7.89 -8.79 -17.93
C PRO A 35 7.49 -9.21 -16.50
N VAL A 36 6.69 -8.38 -15.82
CA VAL A 36 6.14 -8.72 -14.50
C VAL A 36 4.98 -9.70 -14.68
N THR A 37 5.05 -10.84 -14.00
CA THR A 37 3.99 -11.85 -14.04
C THR A 37 2.67 -11.28 -13.52
N VAL A 38 1.61 -11.43 -14.32
CA VAL A 38 0.24 -11.07 -13.93
C VAL A 38 -0.39 -12.25 -13.21
N GLY A 39 -0.76 -12.04 -11.94
CA GLY A 39 -1.58 -12.96 -11.16
C GLY A 39 -3.06 -12.63 -11.25
N THR A 40 -3.89 -13.39 -10.56
CA THR A 40 -5.33 -13.14 -10.44
C THR A 40 -5.80 -13.27 -9.00
N VAL A 41 -6.77 -12.43 -8.62
CA VAL A 41 -7.50 -12.54 -7.35
C VAL A 41 -8.98 -12.72 -7.67
N ASP A 42 -9.60 -13.76 -7.12
CA ASP A 42 -11.04 -13.94 -7.23
C ASP A 42 -11.74 -12.70 -6.69
N THR A 43 -12.51 -12.04 -7.55
CA THR A 43 -13.11 -10.74 -7.24
C THR A 43 -14.52 -10.71 -7.75
N ARG A 44 -15.46 -10.32 -6.89
CA ARG A 44 -16.85 -10.08 -7.29
C ARG A 44 -16.95 -8.76 -8.05
N VAL A 45 -17.43 -8.82 -9.28
CA VAL A 45 -17.58 -7.67 -10.16
C VAL A 45 -18.99 -7.56 -10.71
N LEU A 46 -19.41 -6.34 -11.02
CA LEU A 46 -20.65 -6.06 -11.73
C LEU A 46 -20.40 -6.14 -13.25
N VAL A 47 -21.02 -7.13 -13.89
CA VAL A 47 -21.00 -7.29 -15.35
C VAL A 47 -22.17 -6.51 -15.94
N LEU A 48 -21.86 -5.55 -16.81
CA LEU A 48 -22.85 -4.63 -17.39
C LEU A 48 -23.31 -5.02 -18.81
N THR A 49 -22.76 -6.10 -19.38
CA THR A 49 -23.19 -6.59 -20.68
C THR A 49 -24.55 -7.29 -20.56
N GLY A 50 -25.60 -6.65 -21.07
CA GLY A 50 -26.98 -7.15 -20.96
C GLY A 50 -27.64 -6.79 -19.63
N LYS A 51 -28.34 -7.75 -19.01
CA LYS A 51 -28.94 -7.55 -17.68
C LYS A 51 -27.83 -7.52 -16.62
N PRO A 52 -27.68 -6.43 -15.84
CA PRO A 52 -26.63 -6.33 -14.83
C PRO A 52 -26.64 -7.52 -13.87
N ARG A 53 -25.49 -8.16 -13.69
CA ARG A 53 -25.31 -9.32 -12.83
C ARG A 53 -23.97 -9.31 -12.14
N VAL A 54 -23.86 -10.03 -11.03
CA VAL A 54 -22.63 -10.13 -10.25
C VAL A 54 -21.97 -11.45 -10.59
N GLU A 55 -20.70 -11.40 -10.95
CA GLU A 55 -19.89 -12.59 -11.23
C GLU A 55 -18.61 -12.54 -10.40
N THR A 56 -18.08 -13.72 -10.05
CA THR A 56 -16.73 -13.84 -9.50
C THR A 56 -15.80 -14.12 -10.66
N VAL A 57 -14.79 -13.27 -10.84
CA VAL A 57 -13.80 -13.40 -11.90
C VAL A 57 -12.40 -13.38 -11.32
N GLY A 58 -11.45 -14.07 -11.94
CA GLY A 58 -10.03 -13.90 -11.64
C GLY A 58 -9.55 -12.52 -12.10
N TRP A 59 -9.61 -11.53 -11.22
CA TRP A 59 -9.26 -10.15 -11.57
C TRP A 59 -7.75 -9.99 -11.63
N PRO A 60 -7.19 -9.38 -12.70
CA PRO A 60 -5.75 -9.29 -12.88
C PRO A 60 -5.10 -8.38 -11.84
N VAL A 61 -4.00 -8.87 -11.28
CA VAL A 61 -3.18 -8.15 -10.30
C VAL A 61 -1.69 -8.36 -10.57
N LEU A 62 -0.87 -7.42 -10.10
CA LEU A 62 0.58 -7.46 -10.13
C LEU A 62 1.07 -7.45 -8.68
N PHE A 63 1.30 -8.64 -8.13
CA PHE A 63 1.76 -8.81 -6.76
C PHE A 63 3.11 -8.14 -6.50
N LEU A 64 3.37 -7.72 -5.26
CA LEU A 64 4.65 -7.12 -4.90
C LEU A 64 5.77 -8.14 -5.01
N SER A 65 5.50 -9.42 -4.76
CA SER A 65 6.46 -10.52 -4.97
C SER A 65 6.90 -10.62 -6.43
N ALA A 66 5.96 -10.52 -7.38
CA ALA A 66 6.26 -10.51 -8.82
C ALA A 66 7.08 -9.25 -9.21
N TRP A 67 6.74 -8.09 -8.65
CA TRP A 67 7.56 -6.89 -8.83
C TRP A 67 8.97 -7.06 -8.26
N ALA A 68 9.09 -7.63 -7.06
CA ALA A 68 10.37 -7.87 -6.41
C ALA A 68 11.25 -8.77 -7.27
N GLN A 69 10.71 -9.89 -7.76
CA GLN A 69 11.40 -10.80 -8.67
C GLN A 69 11.96 -10.04 -9.89
N GLN A 70 11.13 -9.24 -10.55
CA GLN A 70 11.56 -8.52 -11.76
C GLN A 70 12.51 -7.35 -11.47
N LEU A 71 12.39 -6.68 -10.33
CA LEU A 71 13.26 -5.55 -10.00
C LEU A 71 14.62 -6.04 -9.51
N PHE A 72 14.67 -7.14 -8.75
CA PHE A 72 15.92 -7.72 -8.29
C PHE A 72 16.71 -8.42 -9.40
N SER A 73 16.05 -8.97 -10.43
CA SER A 73 16.74 -9.51 -11.61
C SER A 73 17.58 -8.46 -12.38
N THR A 74 17.31 -7.17 -12.13
CA THR A 74 18.08 -6.03 -12.69
C THR A 74 18.90 -5.29 -11.62
N GLY A 75 19.14 -5.92 -10.48
CA GLY A 75 19.98 -5.40 -9.39
C GLY A 75 19.25 -4.59 -8.32
N GLY A 76 17.92 -4.47 -8.38
CA GLY A 76 17.08 -3.99 -7.27
C GLY A 76 16.99 -2.47 -7.10
N LYS A 77 17.51 -1.67 -8.04
CA LYS A 77 17.68 -0.21 -7.88
C LYS A 77 16.46 0.56 -7.39
N VAL A 78 15.27 0.18 -7.87
CA VAL A 78 14.00 0.82 -7.49
C VAL A 78 13.65 0.57 -6.03
N LEU A 79 13.88 -0.65 -5.54
CA LEU A 79 13.56 -1.06 -4.17
C LEU A 79 14.67 -0.67 -3.18
N LEU A 80 15.91 -0.57 -3.63
CA LEU A 80 17.10 -0.35 -2.81
C LEU A 80 17.55 1.12 -2.74
N GLY A 81 16.62 2.05 -2.91
CA GLY A 81 16.90 3.48 -2.76
C GLY A 81 17.92 4.04 -3.78
N GLY A 82 18.01 3.46 -4.97
CA GLY A 82 18.98 3.85 -5.99
C GLY A 82 20.31 3.11 -5.95
N HIS A 83 20.53 2.26 -4.95
CA HIS A 83 21.69 1.37 -4.87
C HIS A 83 21.42 0.03 -5.58
N THR A 84 22.46 -0.77 -5.80
CA THR A 84 22.31 -2.11 -6.41
C THR A 84 22.80 -3.20 -5.46
N LEU A 85 22.43 -4.44 -5.77
CA LEU A 85 22.94 -5.64 -5.09
C LEU A 85 24.46 -5.82 -5.20
N ASP A 86 25.15 -5.08 -6.08
CA ASP A 86 26.61 -5.07 -6.15
C ASP A 86 27.26 -4.32 -4.99
N ASN A 87 26.51 -3.45 -4.31
CA ASN A 87 27.00 -2.60 -3.23
C ASN A 87 26.13 -2.73 -1.98
N PRO A 88 26.02 -3.94 -1.39
CA PRO A 88 25.03 -4.20 -0.36
C PRO A 88 25.20 -3.35 0.90
N ARG A 89 26.44 -2.99 1.24
CA ARG A 89 26.75 -2.10 2.37
C ARG A 89 26.01 -0.77 2.31
N ARG A 90 25.76 -0.21 1.12
CA ARG A 90 25.13 1.12 0.96
C ARG A 90 23.65 1.09 1.31
N PHE A 91 22.87 0.21 0.68
CA PHE A 91 21.43 0.13 0.98
C PHE A 91 21.17 -0.39 2.39
N ARG A 92 22.00 -1.32 2.89
CA ARG A 92 21.88 -1.84 4.26
C ARG A 92 22.02 -0.72 5.28
N LYS A 93 23.11 0.07 5.17
CA LYS A 93 23.32 1.25 6.04
C LYS A 93 22.16 2.24 5.95
N MET A 94 21.64 2.49 4.74
CA MET A 94 20.50 3.38 4.52
C MET A 94 19.24 2.86 5.23
N PHE A 95 18.89 1.58 5.09
CA PHE A 95 17.73 1.00 5.75
C PHE A 95 17.89 0.94 7.26
N THR A 96 19.04 0.52 7.79
CA THR A 96 19.31 0.60 9.23
C THR A 96 19.10 2.01 9.76
N THR A 97 19.68 3.03 9.10
CA THR A 97 19.51 4.44 9.49
C THR A 97 18.04 4.88 9.44
N PHE A 98 17.28 4.42 8.45
CA PHE A 98 15.85 4.69 8.36
C PHE A 98 15.12 4.08 9.56
N TRP A 99 15.32 2.80 9.85
CA TRP A 99 14.61 2.09 10.91
C TRP A 99 14.96 2.62 12.31
N ASP A 100 16.23 2.95 12.56
CA ASP A 100 16.68 3.58 13.81
C ASP A 100 15.93 4.89 14.07
N ARG A 101 15.84 5.76 13.05
CA ARG A 101 15.11 7.03 13.15
C ARG A 101 13.61 6.82 13.24
N PHE A 102 13.08 5.88 12.46
CA PHE A 102 11.65 5.61 12.40
C PHE A 102 11.11 5.05 13.70
N GLN A 103 11.93 4.34 14.48
CA GLN A 103 11.56 3.80 15.78
C GLN A 103 11.17 4.91 16.76
N HIS A 104 11.82 6.07 16.66
CA HIS A 104 11.48 7.24 17.49
C HIS A 104 10.11 7.81 17.15
N VAL A 105 9.65 7.63 15.91
CA VAL A 105 8.33 8.09 15.45
C VAL A 105 7.25 7.04 15.77
N ARG A 106 7.58 5.76 15.63
CA ARG A 106 6.64 4.63 15.75
C ARG A 106 7.27 3.44 16.49
N PRO A 107 7.51 3.57 17.81
CA PRO A 107 8.17 2.52 18.59
C PRO A 107 7.29 1.26 18.78
N ASP A 108 5.99 1.36 18.48
CA ASP A 108 4.98 0.33 18.67
C ASP A 108 4.90 -0.71 17.54
N LEU A 109 5.68 -0.54 16.47
CA LEU A 109 5.65 -1.48 15.34
C LEU A 109 6.27 -2.83 15.72
N ASP A 110 5.58 -3.89 15.31
CA ASP A 110 5.96 -5.29 15.58
C ASP A 110 7.39 -5.62 15.11
N ILE A 111 7.82 -5.03 14.00
CA ILE A 111 9.16 -5.24 13.45
C ILE A 111 10.28 -4.94 14.45
N TYR A 112 10.10 -4.00 15.39
CA TYR A 112 11.10 -3.68 16.40
C TYR A 112 11.19 -4.71 17.54
N ARG A 113 10.20 -5.59 17.67
CA ARG A 113 10.21 -6.72 18.60
C ARG A 113 10.87 -7.95 18.01
N ARG A 114 11.03 -7.97 16.68
CA ARG A 114 11.62 -9.09 15.95
C ARG A 114 13.14 -9.02 15.97
N THR A 115 13.77 -10.00 16.61
CA THR A 115 15.24 -10.15 16.67
C THR A 115 15.79 -11.08 15.60
N ASP A 116 14.91 -11.79 14.87
CA ASP A 116 15.25 -12.75 13.82
C ASP A 116 15.62 -12.07 12.48
N ARG A 117 15.63 -10.73 12.44
CA ARG A 117 15.72 -9.96 11.20
C ARG A 117 16.77 -8.88 11.27
N ASP A 118 17.49 -8.78 10.16
CA ASP A 118 18.40 -7.68 9.91
C ASP A 118 17.63 -6.49 9.33
N MET A 119 17.57 -5.39 10.08
CA MET A 119 16.92 -4.15 9.66
C MET A 119 17.51 -3.58 8.36
N GLY A 120 18.77 -3.89 8.04
CA GLY A 120 19.39 -3.53 6.76
C GLY A 120 18.82 -4.28 5.55
N MET A 121 17.99 -5.31 5.77
CA MET A 121 17.30 -6.10 4.74
C MET A 121 15.78 -5.88 4.74
N CYS A 122 15.27 -5.04 5.63
CA CYS A 122 13.86 -4.69 5.74
C CYS A 122 13.53 -3.48 4.86
N ILE A 123 12.78 -3.68 3.78
CA ILE A 123 12.39 -2.65 2.82
C ILE A 123 11.09 -1.99 3.28
N PRO A 124 11.10 -0.68 3.61
CA PRO A 124 9.89 0.03 4.00
C PRO A 124 9.00 0.33 2.79
N ILE A 125 7.74 -0.10 2.84
CA ILE A 125 6.74 0.06 1.79
C ILE A 125 5.50 0.80 2.33
N ALA A 126 4.93 1.68 1.51
CA ALA A 126 3.57 2.18 1.67
C ALA A 126 2.62 1.46 0.72
N LEU A 127 1.41 1.19 1.19
CA LEU A 127 0.27 0.86 0.33
C LEU A 127 -0.37 2.16 -0.14
N HIS A 128 -0.70 2.23 -1.41
CA HIS A 128 -1.22 3.45 -2.03
C HIS A 128 -2.47 3.16 -2.86
N GLY A 129 -3.54 3.92 -2.62
CA GLY A 129 -4.73 3.93 -3.46
C GLY A 129 -5.15 5.34 -3.87
N ASP A 130 -5.75 5.47 -5.04
CA ASP A 130 -6.14 6.76 -5.60
C ASP A 130 -7.37 6.57 -6.50
N GLU A 131 -8.42 7.35 -6.27
CA GLU A 131 -9.61 7.35 -7.10
C GLU A 131 -9.48 8.43 -8.18
N GLY A 132 -8.84 8.03 -9.27
CA GLY A 132 -8.66 8.88 -10.44
C GLY A 132 -9.90 8.91 -11.34
N ARG A 133 -9.78 9.68 -12.43
CA ARG A 133 -10.73 9.65 -13.55
C ARG A 133 -10.00 9.23 -14.82
N GLY A 134 -10.49 8.18 -15.47
CA GLY A 134 -10.01 7.72 -16.77
C GLY A 134 -10.58 8.55 -17.94
N LYS A 135 -10.36 8.05 -19.16
CA LYS A 135 -10.98 8.58 -20.38
C LYS A 135 -12.50 8.60 -20.19
N LEU A 136 -13.15 9.68 -20.65
CA LEU A 136 -14.59 9.94 -20.44
C LEU A 136 -14.99 10.29 -18.99
N ARG A 137 -14.05 10.76 -18.16
CA ARG A 137 -14.29 11.19 -16.76
C ARG A 137 -14.87 10.10 -15.85
N ARG A 138 -14.72 8.83 -16.26
CA ARG A 138 -15.16 7.64 -15.53
C ARG A 138 -14.21 7.37 -14.35
N PRO A 139 -14.71 7.17 -13.12
CA PRO A 139 -13.83 6.91 -11.98
C PRO A 139 -13.10 5.57 -12.12
N VAL A 140 -11.85 5.53 -11.69
CA VAL A 140 -11.00 4.33 -11.67
C VAL A 140 -10.22 4.32 -10.36
N MET A 141 -10.29 3.22 -9.60
CA MET A 141 -9.39 3.02 -8.47
C MET A 141 -8.09 2.42 -8.96
N VAL A 142 -7.00 3.06 -8.53
CA VAL A 142 -5.65 2.57 -8.74
C VAL A 142 -5.11 2.10 -7.40
N LEU A 143 -4.72 0.84 -7.30
CA LEU A 143 -4.02 0.31 -6.13
C LEU A 143 -2.56 0.05 -6.51
N SER A 144 -1.64 0.37 -5.61
CA SER A 144 -0.19 0.29 -5.88
C SER A 144 0.62 0.18 -4.59
N PHE A 145 1.84 -0.33 -4.71
CA PHE A 145 2.86 -0.28 -3.69
C PHE A 145 3.79 0.92 -3.94
N GLN A 146 4.34 1.50 -2.89
CA GLN A 146 5.26 2.63 -2.98
C GLN A 146 6.42 2.43 -2.01
N PRO A 147 7.65 2.19 -2.49
CA PRO A 147 8.84 2.24 -1.64
C PRO A 147 8.92 3.59 -0.91
N ILE A 148 9.16 3.57 0.40
CA ILE A 148 9.26 4.81 1.18
C ILE A 148 10.47 5.63 0.77
N ILE A 149 11.58 4.94 0.50
CA ILE A 149 12.80 5.55 -0.02
C ILE A 149 12.82 5.35 -1.54
N SER A 150 12.72 6.45 -2.28
CA SER A 150 12.71 6.41 -3.74
C SER A 150 14.04 5.90 -4.33
N HIS A 151 14.03 5.51 -5.60
CA HIS A 151 15.24 5.18 -6.37
C HIS A 151 16.27 6.33 -6.48
N LYS A 152 15.91 7.55 -6.06
CA LYS A 152 16.84 8.69 -5.98
C LYS A 152 17.59 8.75 -4.64
N GLY A 153 17.19 7.95 -3.66
CA GLY A 153 17.78 7.89 -2.32
C GLY A 153 16.96 8.62 -1.24
N PRO A 154 17.44 8.62 0.01
CA PRO A 154 16.69 9.06 1.18
C PRO A 154 16.54 10.59 1.30
N HIS A 155 17.30 11.35 0.52
CA HIS A 155 17.24 12.82 0.49
C HIS A 155 16.16 13.36 -0.45
N PHE A 156 15.42 12.47 -1.12
CA PHE A 156 14.41 12.84 -2.10
C PHE A 156 13.04 12.34 -1.67
N ILE A 157 12.07 13.24 -1.67
CA ILE A 157 10.66 12.88 -1.46
C ILE A 157 10.14 12.11 -2.67
N ASN A 158 9.24 11.16 -2.44
CA ASN A 158 8.61 10.37 -3.50
C ASN A 158 7.79 11.21 -4.52
N SER A 159 7.50 12.48 -4.22
CA SER A 159 6.89 13.45 -5.14
C SER A 159 7.91 14.21 -6.00
N SER A 160 9.21 14.07 -5.75
CA SER A 160 10.27 14.70 -6.55
C SER A 160 10.52 14.01 -7.89
N GLY A 161 9.71 13.00 -8.24
CA GLY A 161 9.78 12.26 -9.48
C GLY A 161 8.39 11.95 -10.01
N HIS A 162 8.33 11.44 -11.25
CA HIS A 162 7.08 11.01 -11.85
C HIS A 162 6.54 9.75 -11.14
N SER A 163 5.21 9.62 -11.00
CA SER A 163 4.57 8.46 -10.35
C SER A 163 5.00 7.11 -10.95
N PHE A 164 5.25 7.06 -12.27
CA PHE A 164 5.80 5.92 -13.01
C PHE A 164 7.13 5.37 -12.45
N THR A 165 7.90 6.17 -11.71
CA THR A 165 9.20 5.74 -11.17
C THR A 165 9.19 5.58 -9.65
N THR A 166 8.02 5.77 -9.01
CA THR A 166 7.87 5.78 -7.55
C THR A 166 6.72 4.91 -7.04
N ARG A 167 5.91 4.32 -7.93
CA ARG A 167 4.80 3.42 -7.59
C ARG A 167 4.87 2.15 -8.43
N LEU A 168 4.60 1.02 -7.80
CA LEU A 168 4.51 -0.30 -8.40
C LEU A 168 3.03 -0.66 -8.47
N LEU A 169 2.47 -0.73 -9.67
CA LEU A 169 1.04 -0.97 -9.85
C LEU A 169 0.65 -2.33 -9.25
N TYR A 170 -0.42 -2.40 -8.46
CA TYR A 170 -1.03 -3.67 -8.05
C TYR A 170 -2.21 -4.01 -8.96
N THR A 171 -3.20 -3.13 -9.05
CA THR A 171 -4.34 -3.32 -9.97
C THR A 171 -5.01 -2.00 -10.32
N LEU A 172 -5.76 -2.02 -11.41
CA LEU A 172 -6.66 -0.96 -11.84
C LEU A 172 -8.06 -1.53 -11.89
N ILE A 173 -9.03 -0.83 -11.31
CA ILE A 173 -10.42 -1.26 -11.38
C ILE A 173 -11.37 -0.10 -11.69
N PRO A 174 -12.10 -0.16 -12.81
CA PRO A 174 -13.12 0.85 -13.12
C PRO A 174 -14.24 0.85 -12.10
N SER A 175 -14.73 2.02 -11.70
CA SER A 175 -15.80 2.09 -10.71
C SER A 175 -17.12 1.46 -11.17
N GLN A 176 -17.32 1.32 -12.49
CA GLN A 176 -18.52 0.70 -13.07
C GLN A 176 -18.63 -0.78 -12.73
N VAL A 177 -17.49 -1.45 -12.51
CA VAL A 177 -17.47 -2.90 -12.22
C VAL A 177 -17.53 -3.17 -10.71
N TYR A 178 -17.63 -2.14 -9.86
CA TYR A 178 -17.72 -2.34 -8.42
C TYR A 178 -19.04 -3.02 -8.05
N TYR A 179 -18.93 -4.17 -7.42
CA TYR A 179 -20.01 -4.73 -6.63
C TYR A 179 -19.86 -4.30 -5.17
N LYS A 180 -20.41 -3.12 -4.86
CA LYS A 180 -20.38 -2.53 -3.51
C LYS A 180 -18.94 -2.47 -2.98
N ARG A 181 -18.74 -2.77 -1.69
CA ARG A 181 -17.43 -2.80 -1.03
C ARG A 181 -16.66 -4.10 -1.25
N HIS A 182 -17.38 -5.20 -1.50
CA HIS A 182 -16.79 -6.54 -1.62
C HIS A 182 -15.69 -6.63 -2.67
N THR A 183 -15.85 -5.93 -3.79
CA THR A 183 -14.83 -5.90 -4.85
C THR A 183 -13.47 -5.41 -4.32
N LEU A 184 -13.45 -4.29 -3.58
CA LEU A 184 -12.21 -3.74 -3.03
C LEU A 184 -11.69 -4.60 -1.87
N ASP A 185 -12.57 -5.15 -1.04
CA ASP A 185 -12.18 -6.00 0.09
C ASP A 185 -11.45 -7.26 -0.39
N MET A 186 -11.93 -7.91 -1.45
CA MET A 186 -11.28 -9.09 -2.04
C MET A 186 -9.92 -8.73 -2.65
N LEU A 187 -9.82 -7.61 -3.38
CA LEU A 187 -8.56 -7.13 -3.92
C LEU A 187 -7.55 -6.77 -2.84
N HIS A 188 -8.00 -6.13 -1.75
CA HIS A 188 -7.16 -5.85 -0.58
C HIS A 188 -6.72 -7.13 0.13
N GLN A 189 -7.58 -8.13 0.24
CA GLN A 189 -7.21 -9.41 0.85
C GLN A 189 -6.05 -10.05 0.06
N GLY A 190 -6.17 -10.16 -1.27
CA GLY A 190 -5.07 -10.68 -2.10
C GLY A 190 -3.77 -9.87 -1.96
N MET A 191 -3.87 -8.54 -1.83
CA MET A 191 -2.70 -7.68 -1.58
C MET A 191 -2.08 -7.97 -0.21
N VAL A 192 -2.90 -8.13 0.82
CA VAL A 192 -2.47 -8.42 2.19
C VAL A 192 -1.83 -9.79 2.30
N ASP A 193 -2.38 -10.81 1.63
CA ASP A 193 -1.84 -12.17 1.64
C ASP A 193 -0.42 -12.21 1.06
N ASP A 194 -0.19 -11.55 -0.08
CA ASP A 194 1.14 -11.43 -0.69
C ASP A 194 2.10 -10.64 0.22
N MET A 195 1.64 -9.51 0.78
CA MET A 195 2.43 -8.72 1.72
C MET A 195 2.75 -9.48 3.00
N LEU A 196 1.86 -10.35 3.48
CA LEU A 196 2.06 -11.14 4.68
C LEU A 196 3.13 -12.19 4.47
N ALA A 197 3.13 -12.88 3.31
CA ALA A 197 4.21 -13.79 2.93
C ALA A 197 5.55 -13.05 2.85
N LEU A 198 5.60 -11.90 2.17
CA LEU A 198 6.82 -11.08 2.09
C LEU A 198 7.26 -10.51 3.44
N TYR A 199 6.32 -10.23 4.34
CA TYR A 199 6.62 -9.79 5.69
C TYR A 199 7.15 -10.94 6.52
N ASN A 200 6.49 -12.11 6.56
CA ASN A 200 6.82 -13.23 7.45
C ASN A 200 8.01 -14.06 6.93
N ASP A 201 7.91 -14.50 5.69
CA ASP A 201 8.82 -15.47 5.09
C ASP A 201 9.99 -14.79 4.39
N GLY A 202 9.78 -13.54 3.96
CA GLY A 202 10.75 -12.78 3.18
C GLY A 202 10.80 -13.20 1.70
N PHE A 203 11.70 -12.58 0.96
CA PHE A 203 11.91 -12.79 -0.47
C PHE A 203 13.40 -13.06 -0.71
N THR A 204 13.73 -14.27 -1.17
CA THR A 204 15.10 -14.68 -1.45
C THR A 204 15.49 -14.35 -2.88
N VAL A 205 16.66 -13.76 -3.05
CA VAL A 205 17.24 -13.36 -4.34
C VAL A 205 18.64 -13.92 -4.44
N GLU A 206 18.90 -14.65 -5.51
CA GLU A 206 20.25 -15.01 -5.93
C GLU A 206 20.80 -13.90 -6.84
N TRP A 207 21.92 -13.31 -6.46
CA TRP A 207 22.61 -12.30 -7.26
C TRP A 207 24.10 -12.60 -7.31
N LYS A 208 24.56 -13.00 -8.51
CA LYS A 208 25.92 -13.51 -8.73
C LYS A 208 26.16 -14.70 -7.80
N ALA A 209 27.21 -14.66 -6.96
CA ALA A 209 27.57 -15.71 -6.03
C ALA A 209 26.99 -15.53 -4.61
N HIS A 210 25.97 -14.68 -4.43
CA HIS A 210 25.42 -14.36 -3.12
C HIS A 210 23.90 -14.52 -3.10
N SER A 211 23.40 -15.06 -1.99
CA SER A 211 21.97 -15.13 -1.67
C SER A 211 21.60 -14.01 -0.70
N TYR A 212 20.52 -13.30 -0.98
CA TYR A 212 19.99 -12.22 -0.16
C TYR A 212 18.55 -12.53 0.23
N LYS A 213 18.19 -12.30 1.49
CA LYS A 213 16.81 -12.43 1.96
C LYS A 213 16.27 -11.08 2.40
N PHE A 214 15.29 -10.56 1.67
CA PHE A 214 14.65 -9.26 1.94
C PHE A 214 13.29 -9.45 2.63
N TYR A 215 12.90 -8.52 3.49
CA TYR A 215 11.56 -8.49 4.08
C TYR A 215 10.87 -7.19 3.70
N PHE A 216 9.60 -7.24 3.31
CA PHE A 216 8.86 -6.04 2.91
C PHE A 216 7.95 -5.61 4.07
N ILE A 217 8.19 -4.41 4.59
CA ILE A 217 7.53 -3.93 5.81
C ILE A 217 6.53 -2.84 5.45
N PRO A 218 5.21 -3.10 5.53
CA PRO A 218 4.20 -2.07 5.33
C PRO A 218 4.24 -1.07 6.49
N VAL A 219 4.56 0.19 6.21
CA VAL A 219 4.64 1.25 7.24
C VAL A 219 3.48 2.25 7.17
N TYR A 220 2.90 2.45 5.98
CA TYR A 220 1.85 3.45 5.76
C TYR A 220 0.78 3.00 4.78
N LEU A 221 -0.46 3.44 5.03
CA LEU A 221 -1.52 3.51 4.03
C LEU A 221 -1.66 4.96 3.57
N LYS A 222 -1.57 5.16 2.26
CA LYS A 222 -1.58 6.48 1.61
C LYS A 222 -2.64 6.51 0.52
N GLY A 223 -3.26 7.66 0.32
CA GLY A 223 -4.15 7.85 -0.81
C GLY A 223 -5.02 9.07 -0.68
N ASP A 224 -5.96 9.20 -1.61
CA ASP A 224 -7.03 10.17 -1.48
C ASP A 224 -8.06 9.72 -0.41
N TRP A 225 -8.89 10.67 0.03
CA TRP A 225 -9.88 10.38 1.06
C TRP A 225 -10.89 9.29 0.66
N PRO A 226 -11.43 9.27 -0.58
CA PRO A 226 -12.29 8.18 -1.04
C PRO A 226 -11.67 6.80 -0.91
N TYR A 227 -10.40 6.63 -1.31
CA TYR A 227 -9.67 5.38 -1.13
C TYR A 227 -9.54 5.03 0.35
N ILE A 228 -9.00 5.95 1.16
CA ILE A 228 -8.74 5.70 2.57
C ILE A 228 -10.03 5.33 3.32
N ARG A 229 -11.14 6.01 2.99
CA ARG A 229 -12.46 5.69 3.52
C ARG A 229 -12.89 4.27 3.16
N SER A 230 -12.69 3.88 1.91
CA SER A 230 -13.09 2.57 1.41
C SER A 230 -12.23 1.47 2.02
N ALA A 231 -10.90 1.65 2.02
CA ALA A 231 -9.95 0.73 2.61
C ALA A 231 -10.18 0.59 4.13
N ALA A 232 -10.13 1.68 4.90
CA ALA A 232 -10.28 1.60 6.37
C ALA A 232 -11.74 1.44 6.85
N HIS A 233 -12.70 1.14 5.95
CA HIS A 233 -14.13 1.01 6.26
C HIS A 233 -14.71 2.19 7.06
N LEU A 234 -14.29 3.43 6.75
CA LEU A 234 -14.70 4.61 7.51
C LEU A 234 -16.16 4.95 7.23
N MET A 235 -16.95 5.08 8.29
CA MET A 235 -18.38 5.38 8.17
C MET A 235 -18.62 6.83 7.71
N THR A 236 -17.79 7.77 8.14
CA THR A 236 -17.96 9.21 7.86
C THR A 236 -17.23 9.66 6.59
N GLY A 237 -17.86 10.55 5.83
CA GLY A 237 -17.28 11.18 4.63
C GLY A 237 -16.56 12.50 4.95
N PHE A 238 -15.82 13.04 3.98
CA PHE A 238 -15.05 14.29 4.12
C PHE A 238 -15.91 15.49 4.55
N SER A 239 -17.20 15.47 4.20
CA SER A 239 -18.20 16.48 4.51
C SER A 239 -18.91 16.29 5.86
N SER A 240 -18.54 15.30 6.68
CA SER A 240 -19.17 15.14 7.99
C SER A 240 -18.85 16.35 8.87
N ARG A 241 -19.87 17.06 9.36
CA ARG A 241 -19.75 18.23 10.26
C ARG A 241 -18.99 17.94 11.56
N LYS A 242 -18.78 16.66 11.89
CA LYS A 242 -17.97 16.18 13.01
C LYS A 242 -16.63 15.66 12.48
N LYS A 243 -15.74 16.57 12.07
CA LYS A 243 -14.34 16.20 11.82
C LYS A 243 -13.73 15.79 13.17
N CYS A 244 -13.22 14.54 13.31
CA CYS A 244 -12.30 14.18 14.40
C CYS A 244 -11.12 15.15 14.20
N HIS A 245 -10.91 16.11 15.12
CA HIS A 245 -9.84 17.10 15.06
C HIS A 245 -8.45 16.44 15.16
N LEU A 246 -8.41 15.16 15.54
CA LEU A 246 -7.24 14.29 15.55
C LEU A 246 -7.06 13.50 14.23
N CYS A 247 -7.93 13.67 13.22
CA CYS A 247 -7.69 13.18 11.87
C CYS A 247 -7.00 14.30 11.06
N PRO A 248 -5.65 14.35 11.00
CA PRO A 248 -4.97 15.34 10.18
C PRO A 248 -5.40 15.16 8.72
N ALA A 249 -5.93 16.22 8.11
CA ALA A 249 -6.53 16.24 6.78
C ALA A 249 -5.53 16.00 5.62
N ALA A 250 -4.28 15.67 5.93
CA ALA A 250 -3.24 15.25 4.98
C ALA A 250 -2.82 13.82 5.35
N VAL A 251 -3.55 12.85 4.80
CA VAL A 251 -3.73 11.55 5.46
C VAL A 251 -2.62 10.56 5.07
N LEU A 252 -1.55 10.54 5.86
CA LEU A 252 -0.86 9.28 6.16
C LEU A 252 -1.68 8.64 7.29
N ILE A 253 -2.38 7.53 7.04
CA ILE A 253 -2.88 6.71 8.16
C ILE A 253 -1.76 5.74 8.49
N PRO A 254 -1.09 5.90 9.65
CA PRO A 254 -0.26 4.84 10.17
C PRO A 254 -1.15 3.64 10.45
N PHE A 255 -0.73 2.42 10.09
CA PHE A 255 -1.53 1.19 10.23
C PHE A 255 -2.07 0.91 11.65
N SER A 256 -1.65 1.65 12.69
CA SER A 256 -2.13 1.53 14.08
C SER A 256 -3.04 2.65 14.60
N VAL A 257 -3.38 3.69 13.83
CA VAL A 257 -4.18 4.80 14.39
C VAL A 257 -5.64 4.41 14.58
N ALA A 258 -5.99 4.12 15.83
CA ALA A 258 -7.34 4.22 16.36
C ALA A 258 -7.64 5.68 16.78
N CYS A 259 -8.52 6.41 16.07
CA CYS A 259 -9.21 7.58 16.70
C CYS A 259 -10.23 6.98 17.69
N SER A 260 -10.34 7.58 18.89
CA SER A 260 -10.98 7.09 20.13
C SER A 260 -12.29 6.29 20.00
N GLU A 261 -12.67 5.55 21.07
CA GLU A 261 -13.83 4.63 21.18
C GLU A 261 -15.18 5.09 20.59
N SER A 262 -15.34 6.40 20.35
CA SER A 262 -16.50 6.98 19.67
C SER A 262 -16.51 6.85 18.13
N CYS A 263 -15.36 6.55 17.52
CA CYS A 263 -15.28 6.04 16.15
C CYS A 263 -15.13 4.52 16.20
N LYS A 264 -16.20 3.80 15.89
CA LYS A 264 -16.13 2.36 15.60
C LYS A 264 -15.39 2.17 14.27
N PHE A 265 -14.06 2.24 14.31
CA PHE A 265 -13.21 1.74 13.23
C PHE A 265 -13.30 0.23 13.25
N TYR A 266 -13.74 -0.37 12.15
CA TYR A 266 -13.39 -1.76 11.91
C TYR A 266 -11.88 -1.79 11.72
N LYS A 267 -11.16 -2.45 12.63
CA LYS A 267 -9.72 -2.67 12.53
C LYS A 267 -9.42 -3.15 11.11
N PHE A 268 -8.67 -2.37 10.33
CA PHE A 268 -7.94 -2.92 9.20
C PHE A 268 -6.96 -3.91 9.83
N ASN A 269 -7.26 -5.20 9.74
CA ASN A 269 -6.71 -6.22 10.63
C ASN A 269 -5.29 -6.66 10.19
N LEU A 270 -4.37 -5.71 10.00
CA LEU A 270 -2.93 -6.00 9.98
C LEU A 270 -2.35 -6.13 11.40
N LEU A 271 -3.10 -5.78 12.45
CA LEU A 271 -2.77 -6.16 13.83
C LEU A 271 -2.81 -7.69 14.06
N ALA A 272 -3.36 -8.47 13.12
CA ALA A 272 -3.30 -9.93 13.14
C ALA A 272 -1.89 -10.47 12.82
N ILE A 273 -1.02 -9.68 12.17
CA ILE A 273 0.36 -10.11 11.85
C ILE A 273 1.18 -10.36 13.13
N GLY A 274 0.88 -9.66 14.23
CA GLY A 274 1.52 -9.87 15.53
C GLY A 274 0.72 -10.75 16.52
N ASN A 275 -0.49 -11.22 16.17
CA ASN A 275 -1.37 -11.97 17.09
C ASN A 275 -1.73 -13.38 16.62
N LEU A 276 -1.18 -13.85 15.49
CA LEU A 276 -1.42 -15.22 14.99
C LEU A 276 -0.54 -16.29 15.66
N GLU A 277 0.38 -15.94 16.57
CA GLU A 277 1.17 -16.91 17.35
C GLU A 277 0.54 -17.32 18.69
N ALA A 278 -0.67 -16.86 19.01
CA ALA A 278 -1.36 -17.24 20.25
C ALA A 278 -2.77 -17.72 19.97
N THR A 279 -2.92 -18.86 19.29
CA THR A 279 -4.09 -19.77 19.40
C THR A 279 -3.82 -21.05 18.61
N SER A 280 -2.85 -21.82 19.06
CA SER A 280 -2.86 -23.28 18.92
C SER A 280 -2.96 -23.87 20.32
N ASP A 281 -4.12 -23.75 20.96
CA ASP A 281 -4.55 -24.72 21.96
C ASP A 281 -6.07 -24.68 22.12
N ALA A 282 -6.64 -25.87 22.09
CA ALA A 282 -8.06 -26.11 22.04
C ALA A 282 -8.73 -25.92 23.43
N GLY A 283 -9.91 -25.32 23.41
CA GLY A 283 -10.96 -25.54 24.41
C GLY A 283 -10.98 -24.59 25.61
N LEU A 284 -11.94 -23.65 25.62
CA LEU A 284 -13.04 -23.70 26.59
C LEU A 284 -14.10 -22.63 26.31
N VAL A 285 -15.32 -23.04 26.65
CA VAL A 285 -16.61 -22.36 26.60
C VAL A 285 -16.71 -21.21 27.62
N GLN A 286 -17.45 -20.15 27.23
CA GLN A 286 -18.13 -19.12 28.04
C GLN A 286 -17.44 -18.58 29.31
N ARG A 287 -17.24 -17.25 29.34
CA ARG A 287 -17.76 -16.26 30.33
C ARG A 287 -16.91 -14.99 30.27
N GLY A 288 -17.55 -13.83 30.48
CA GLY A 288 -16.81 -12.61 30.81
C GLY A 288 -17.27 -11.30 30.17
N ALA A 289 -18.55 -11.15 29.82
CA ALA A 289 -19.15 -9.82 29.80
C ALA A 289 -19.34 -9.41 31.27
N ASN A 290 -18.52 -8.48 31.76
CA ASN A 290 -18.73 -7.58 32.90
C ASN A 290 -17.37 -7.08 33.40
N PHE A 291 -16.97 -5.86 33.06
CA PHE A 291 -16.26 -4.97 33.98
C PHE A 291 -16.21 -3.55 33.41
N LEU A 292 -16.47 -2.56 34.27
CA LEU A 292 -16.49 -1.10 34.06
C LEU A 292 -17.80 -0.49 33.52
N HIS A 293 -18.84 -0.63 34.34
CA HIS A 293 -19.75 0.47 34.62
C HIS A 293 -19.38 1.01 36.00
N GLN A 294 -18.83 2.22 36.11
CA GLN A 294 -19.08 3.14 37.23
C GLN A 294 -18.46 4.53 36.98
N ASN A 295 -19.24 5.54 37.36
CA ASN A 295 -18.94 6.98 37.44
C ASN A 295 -19.08 7.85 36.17
N ILE A 296 -20.35 8.01 35.77
CA ILE A 296 -20.84 9.30 35.26
C ILE A 296 -21.32 10.10 36.47
N SER A 297 -20.62 11.20 36.80
CA SER A 297 -21.21 12.28 37.59
C SER A 297 -20.74 13.64 37.09
N LYS A 298 -21.70 14.35 36.48
CA LYS A 298 -21.97 15.80 36.55
C LYS A 298 -20.78 16.76 36.52
N GLY A 299 -20.67 17.52 35.42
CA GLY A 299 -19.86 18.74 35.39
C GLY A 299 -19.97 19.49 34.07
N ARG A 300 -21.05 20.26 33.86
CA ARG A 300 -21.09 21.32 32.84
C ARG A 300 -20.10 22.41 33.27
N ARG A 301 -19.11 22.74 32.44
CA ARG A 301 -18.51 24.08 32.41
C ARG A 301 -18.24 24.49 30.97
N SER A 302 -18.82 25.64 30.64
CA SER A 302 -18.57 26.42 29.44
C SER A 302 -17.14 26.96 29.46
N TRP A 303 -16.46 26.91 28.33
CA TRP A 303 -15.32 27.77 28.05
C TRP A 303 -15.73 28.77 26.96
N ARG A 304 -15.76 30.05 27.29
CA ARG A 304 -15.64 31.15 26.33
C ARG A 304 -14.15 31.51 26.29
N CYS A 305 -13.56 31.55 25.11
CA CYS A 305 -12.28 32.21 24.91
C CYS A 305 -12.54 33.51 24.13
N VAL A 306 -11.92 34.58 24.65
CA VAL A 306 -11.50 35.77 23.92
C VAL A 306 -10.42 35.37 22.92
#